data_AF-A0A4U1A840-F1
#
_entry.id   AF-A0A4U1A840-F1
#
_cell.length_a   1.000
_cell.length_b   1.000
_cell.length_c   1.000
_cell.angle_alpha   90.00
_cell.angle_beta   90.00
_cell.angle_gamma   90.00
#
_symmetry.space_group_name_H-M   'P 1'
#
loop_
_entity.id
_entity.type
_entity.pdbx_description
1 polymer ?
#
loop_
_entity_poly.entity_id
_entity_poly.type
_entity_poly.pdbx_seq_one_letter_code
_entity_poly.pdbx_strand_id
1 'polypeptide(L)'
;MRKTPVNFLRRYTNLPSLFDILQNQRITLLDPSTWDDKNDSFFMEKYKDKKGLKTLLGLCFTEKGETYHHWKVFSSGSSGVCVVFKKDELLQYVKNISGTKCNQVSYKRIKQIKDSPPTISEMPFIKRLPYQDEKEFRIIYEHKITIKNHKQISIKLDSIEKITLSPWTPEQLIQPVRQAIKNIADIPVLKTTLLSNEQWKNIGNQIKSV
;
A
#
# COMPACT_ATOMS: atom_id res chain seq x y z
N MET A 1 27.71 -0.62 9.32
CA MET A 1 26.64 -1.64 9.31
C MET A 1 25.77 -1.45 8.08
N ARG A 2 25.81 -2.39 7.13
CA ARG A 2 24.85 -2.41 6.00
C ARG A 2 23.48 -2.78 6.59
N LYS A 3 22.54 -1.82 6.65
CA LYS A 3 21.15 -2.10 7.01
C LYS A 3 20.61 -3.11 5.99
N THR A 4 20.25 -4.31 6.42
CA THR A 4 19.48 -5.25 5.61
C THR A 4 18.26 -4.49 5.06
N PRO A 5 18.01 -4.49 3.75
CA PRO A 5 16.90 -3.73 3.19
C PRO A 5 15.59 -4.17 3.86
N VAL A 6 14.75 -3.20 4.22
CA VAL A 6 13.42 -3.47 4.76
C VAL A 6 12.62 -4.22 3.68
N ASN A 7 12.39 -5.53 3.87
CA ASN A 7 11.80 -6.40 2.86
C ASN A 7 10.27 -6.52 2.98
N PHE A 8 9.60 -5.40 3.25
CA PHE A 8 8.16 -5.39 3.50
C PHE A 8 7.43 -4.34 2.66
N LEU A 9 6.24 -4.70 2.19
CA LEU A 9 5.28 -3.79 1.57
C LEU A 9 4.08 -3.64 2.50
N ARG A 10 3.72 -2.40 2.82
CA ARG A 10 2.56 -2.09 3.67
C ARG A 10 1.41 -1.61 2.81
N ARG A 11 0.24 -2.20 3.02
CA ARG A 11 -1.01 -1.76 2.41
C ARG A 11 -1.94 -1.24 3.48
N TYR A 12 -2.08 0.08 3.52
CA TYR A 12 -3.10 0.76 4.31
C TYR A 12 -4.44 0.66 3.58
N THR A 13 -5.45 0.11 4.25
CA THR A 13 -6.76 -0.20 3.66
C THR A 13 -7.83 -0.33 4.76
N ASN A 14 -8.93 -1.01 4.49
CA ASN A 14 -10.06 -1.19 5.41
C ASN A 14 -10.40 -2.67 5.62
N LEU A 15 -11.20 -2.95 6.66
CA LEU A 15 -11.65 -4.31 6.99
C LEU A 15 -12.31 -5.06 5.82
N PRO A 16 -13.23 -4.47 5.02
CA PRO A 16 -13.78 -5.16 3.84
C PRO A 16 -12.71 -5.64 2.85
N SER A 17 -11.72 -4.80 2.55
CA SER A 17 -10.62 -5.17 1.65
C SER A 17 -9.73 -6.25 2.27
N LEU A 18 -9.50 -6.20 3.57
CA LEU A 18 -8.78 -7.25 4.29
C LEU A 18 -9.53 -8.59 4.22
N PHE A 19 -10.84 -8.61 4.41
CA PHE A 19 -11.62 -9.84 4.34
C PHE A 19 -11.59 -10.44 2.93
N ASP A 20 -11.65 -9.62 1.88
CA ASP A 20 -11.42 -10.11 0.50
C ASP A 20 -10.04 -10.76 0.36
N ILE A 21 -8.99 -10.12 0.90
CA ILE A 21 -7.62 -10.65 0.86
C ILE A 21 -7.53 -11.99 1.57
N LEU A 22 -8.07 -12.11 2.79
CA LEU A 22 -7.92 -13.30 3.60
C LEU A 22 -8.78 -14.47 3.13
N GLN A 23 -10.06 -14.21 2.82
CA GLN A 23 -11.00 -15.25 2.43
C GLN A 23 -10.73 -15.78 1.03
N ASN A 24 -10.42 -14.87 0.09
CA ASN A 24 -10.21 -15.23 -1.31
C ASN A 24 -8.73 -15.35 -1.69
N GLN A 25 -7.82 -15.15 -0.74
CA GLN A 25 -6.37 -15.27 -0.91
C GLN A 25 -5.88 -14.49 -2.15
N ARG A 26 -6.30 -13.23 -2.26
CA ARG A 26 -6.04 -12.40 -3.46
C ARG A 26 -5.80 -10.94 -3.14
N ILE A 27 -5.03 -10.27 -3.99
CA ILE A 27 -5.02 -8.80 -4.06
C ILE A 27 -5.79 -8.35 -5.30
N THR A 28 -6.50 -7.24 -5.18
CA THR A 28 -7.36 -6.70 -6.24
C THR A 28 -6.82 -5.38 -6.73
N LEU A 29 -6.35 -5.34 -7.99
CA LEU A 29 -5.96 -4.12 -8.69
C LEU A 29 -7.21 -3.46 -9.27
N LEU A 30 -7.32 -2.14 -9.10
CA LEU A 30 -8.49 -1.34 -9.47
C LEU A 30 -8.11 -0.20 -10.43
N ASP A 31 -9.11 0.47 -10.99
CA ASP A 31 -8.92 1.60 -11.90
C ASP A 31 -8.29 2.82 -11.19
N PRO A 32 -7.11 3.30 -11.64
CA PRO A 32 -6.46 4.52 -11.11
C PRO A 32 -7.28 5.81 -11.24
N SER A 33 -8.34 5.84 -12.05
CA SER A 33 -9.25 6.99 -12.18
C SER A 33 -9.90 7.39 -10.84
N THR A 34 -10.00 6.43 -9.91
CA THR A 34 -10.57 6.61 -8.57
C THR A 34 -9.59 7.20 -7.55
N TRP A 35 -8.31 7.36 -7.87
CA TRP A 35 -7.32 7.87 -6.91
C TRP A 35 -7.52 9.37 -6.60
N ASP A 36 -7.17 9.77 -5.38
CA ASP A 36 -7.32 11.15 -4.92
C ASP A 36 -6.31 12.11 -5.58
N ASP A 37 -5.06 11.68 -5.81
CA ASP A 37 -4.07 12.49 -6.54
C ASP A 37 -4.38 12.52 -8.04
N LYS A 38 -5.14 13.55 -8.45
CA LYS A 38 -5.54 13.72 -9.85
C LYS A 38 -4.37 13.93 -10.81
N ASN A 39 -3.19 14.36 -10.33
CA ASN A 39 -2.01 14.41 -11.19
C ASN A 39 -1.54 13.00 -11.56
N ASP A 40 -1.55 12.09 -10.57
CA ASP A 40 -1.12 10.71 -10.74
C ASP A 40 -2.12 9.93 -11.60
N SER A 41 -3.43 10.06 -11.34
CA SER A 41 -4.48 9.50 -12.21
C SER A 41 -4.35 9.99 -13.66
N PHE A 42 -4.05 11.28 -13.86
CA PHE A 42 -3.85 11.83 -15.21
C PHE A 42 -2.62 11.22 -15.91
N PHE A 43 -1.50 11.04 -15.20
CA PHE A 43 -0.31 10.40 -15.75
C PHE A 43 -0.58 8.93 -16.11
N MET A 44 -1.34 8.21 -15.28
CA MET A 44 -1.79 6.84 -15.57
C MET A 44 -2.66 6.77 -16.82
N GLU A 45 -3.61 7.71 -16.99
CA GLU A 45 -4.43 7.75 -18.21
C GLU A 45 -3.60 8.07 -19.46
N LYS A 46 -2.65 9.02 -19.38
CA LYS A 46 -1.74 9.30 -20.50
C LYS A 46 -0.79 8.15 -20.82
N TYR A 47 -0.41 7.36 -19.83
CA TYR A 47 0.28 6.11 -20.07
C TYR A 47 -0.59 5.12 -20.85
N LYS A 48 -1.84 4.91 -20.41
CA LYS A 48 -2.83 4.04 -21.07
C LYS A 48 -3.06 4.44 -22.52
N ASP A 49 -3.30 5.72 -22.78
CA ASP A 49 -3.49 6.30 -24.12
C ASP A 49 -2.27 6.03 -25.02
N LYS A 50 -1.07 6.40 -24.56
CA LYS A 50 0.17 6.30 -25.34
C LYS A 50 0.56 4.86 -25.66
N LYS A 51 0.15 3.90 -24.84
CA LYS A 51 0.38 2.46 -25.06
C LYS A 51 -0.75 1.77 -25.83
N GLY A 52 -1.85 2.48 -26.12
CA GLY A 52 -3.04 1.91 -26.75
C GLY A 52 -3.70 0.81 -25.90
N LEU A 53 -3.68 0.97 -24.57
CA LEU A 53 -4.21 -0.03 -23.64
C LEU A 53 -5.73 0.11 -23.50
N LYS A 54 -6.42 -1.03 -23.48
CA LYS A 54 -7.85 -1.09 -23.14
C LYS A 54 -8.08 -1.25 -21.64
N THR A 55 -7.10 -1.80 -20.93
CA THR A 55 -7.11 -1.93 -19.47
C THR A 55 -5.80 -1.41 -18.89
N LEU A 56 -5.91 -0.58 -17.85
CA LEU A 56 -4.84 -0.24 -16.92
C LEU A 56 -5.42 -0.28 -15.50
N LEU A 57 -4.82 -1.09 -14.64
CA LEU A 57 -5.25 -1.24 -13.25
C LEU A 57 -4.03 -1.13 -12.34
N GLY A 58 -4.22 -0.64 -11.12
CA GLY A 58 -3.15 -0.39 -10.17
C GLY A 58 -3.47 -0.81 -8.74
N LEU A 59 -2.42 -1.12 -7.99
CA LEU A 59 -2.45 -1.31 -6.56
C LEU A 59 -1.20 -0.72 -5.92
N CYS A 60 -1.41 0.15 -4.92
CA CYS A 60 -0.34 0.87 -4.26
C CYS A 60 -0.05 0.29 -2.87
N PHE A 61 1.22 0.34 -2.51
CA PHE A 61 1.81 -0.04 -1.23
C PHE A 61 2.79 1.04 -0.80
N THR A 62 3.26 0.99 0.44
CA THR A 62 4.40 1.80 0.90
C THR A 62 5.50 0.90 1.43
N GLU A 63 6.74 1.28 1.13
CA GLU A 63 7.95 0.70 1.76
C GLU A 63 8.35 1.45 3.02
N LYS A 64 7.71 2.59 3.33
CA LYS A 64 7.96 3.32 4.56
C LYS A 64 7.50 2.49 5.75
N GLY A 65 8.17 2.71 6.89
CA GLY A 65 7.62 2.33 8.18
C GLY A 65 6.28 3.03 8.45
N GLU A 66 5.68 2.70 9.57
CA GLU A 66 4.42 3.30 9.98
C GLU A 66 4.55 4.82 10.14
N THR A 67 3.57 5.57 9.60
CA THR A 67 3.47 7.02 9.80
C THR A 67 2.03 7.44 10.06
N TYR A 68 1.87 8.59 10.73
CA TYR A 68 0.55 9.19 10.96
C TYR A 68 -0.18 9.50 9.66
N HIS A 69 0.55 10.02 8.66
CA HIS A 69 0.00 10.36 7.35
C HIS A 69 -0.66 9.16 6.67
N HIS A 70 0.01 8.00 6.64
CA HIS A 70 -0.54 6.82 5.97
C HIS A 70 -1.85 6.35 6.59
N TRP A 71 -1.93 6.34 7.92
CA TRP A 71 -3.16 6.03 8.64
C TRP A 71 -4.26 7.04 8.33
N LYS A 72 -3.94 8.34 8.41
CA LYS A 72 -4.95 9.39 8.28
C LYS A 72 -5.50 9.52 6.86
N VAL A 73 -4.70 9.22 5.84
CA VAL A 73 -5.08 9.38 4.43
C VAL A 73 -5.64 8.09 3.83
N PHE A 74 -4.98 6.94 4.05
CA PHE A 74 -5.32 5.69 3.33
C PHE A 74 -6.10 4.66 4.16
N SER A 75 -6.26 4.89 5.46
CA SER A 75 -6.86 3.92 6.39
C SER A 75 -7.52 4.61 7.58
N SER A 76 -8.24 5.70 7.30
CA SER A 76 -8.83 6.53 8.34
C SER A 76 -10.01 5.84 9.02
N GLY A 77 -10.23 6.20 10.29
CA GLY A 77 -11.38 5.73 11.06
C GLY A 77 -11.15 4.38 11.77
N SER A 78 -12.23 3.85 12.34
CA SER A 78 -12.23 2.68 13.23
C SER A 78 -12.00 1.36 12.50
N SER A 79 -12.35 1.29 11.21
CA SER A 79 -12.23 0.10 10.36
C SER A 79 -10.92 0.06 9.55
N GLY A 80 -9.99 0.98 9.80
CA GLY A 80 -8.70 1.01 9.14
C GLY A 80 -7.79 -0.15 9.56
N VAL A 81 -7.07 -0.71 8.60
CA VAL A 81 -6.04 -1.73 8.82
C VAL A 81 -4.82 -1.51 7.93
N CYS A 82 -3.67 -1.97 8.38
CA CYS A 82 -2.45 -2.07 7.59
C CYS A 82 -2.06 -3.54 7.45
N VAL A 83 -2.04 -4.04 6.22
CA VAL A 83 -1.55 -5.38 5.89
C VAL A 83 -0.07 -5.28 5.54
N VAL A 84 0.78 -5.99 6.27
CA VAL A 84 2.22 -6.01 6.05
C VAL A 84 2.56 -7.28 5.28
N PHE A 85 2.98 -7.12 4.03
CA PHE A 85 3.41 -8.22 3.17
C PHE A 85 4.93 -8.35 3.20
N LYS A 86 5.42 -9.58 3.18
CA LYS A 86 6.82 -9.89 2.85
C LYS A 86 6.99 -9.67 1.35
N LYS A 87 7.82 -8.68 0.98
CA LYS A 87 7.85 -8.14 -0.38
C LYS A 87 8.22 -9.22 -1.41
N ASP A 88 9.30 -9.96 -1.16
CA ASP A 88 9.75 -10.97 -2.13
C ASP A 88 8.74 -12.09 -2.34
N GLU A 89 8.12 -12.58 -1.26
CA GLU A 89 7.08 -13.61 -1.32
C GLU A 89 5.85 -13.12 -2.10
N LEU A 90 5.39 -11.88 -1.84
CA LEU A 90 4.29 -11.29 -2.60
C LEU A 90 4.63 -11.16 -4.09
N LEU A 91 5.83 -10.69 -4.42
CA LEU A 91 6.23 -10.43 -5.80
C LEU A 91 6.43 -11.70 -6.63
N GLN A 92 6.68 -12.86 -6.01
CA GLN A 92 6.70 -14.14 -6.72
C GLN A 92 5.37 -14.44 -7.42
N TYR A 93 4.24 -14.08 -6.81
CA TYR A 93 2.91 -14.25 -7.39
C TYR A 93 2.59 -13.25 -8.50
N VAL A 94 3.29 -12.11 -8.53
CA VAL A 94 3.03 -11.01 -9.46
C VAL A 94 3.86 -11.14 -10.73
N LYS A 95 5.15 -11.51 -10.60
CA LYS A 95 6.15 -11.52 -11.70
C LYS A 95 5.80 -12.47 -12.85
N ASN A 96 5.07 -13.54 -12.57
CA ASN A 96 4.72 -14.55 -13.58
C ASN A 96 3.44 -14.22 -14.37
N ILE A 97 2.77 -13.11 -14.06
CA ILE A 97 1.52 -12.74 -14.70
C ILE A 97 1.81 -11.81 -15.89
N SER A 98 1.49 -12.27 -17.10
CA SER A 98 1.63 -11.43 -18.29
C SER A 98 0.86 -10.11 -18.15
N GLY A 99 1.52 -9.02 -18.51
CA GLY A 99 0.98 -7.66 -18.40
C GLY A 99 1.10 -7.04 -17.01
N THR A 100 1.70 -7.69 -16.01
CA THR A 100 2.02 -7.01 -14.74
C THR A 100 3.36 -6.29 -14.81
N LYS A 101 3.44 -5.16 -14.11
CA LYS A 101 4.70 -4.47 -13.81
C LYS A 101 4.65 -4.02 -12.37
N CYS A 102 5.80 -4.02 -11.71
CA CYS A 102 5.90 -3.51 -10.35
C CYS A 102 7.19 -2.72 -10.16
N ASN A 103 7.10 -1.56 -9.51
CA ASN A 103 8.28 -0.76 -9.21
C ASN A 103 8.03 0.23 -8.07
N GLN A 104 9.13 0.74 -7.50
CA GLN A 104 9.11 1.92 -6.63
C GLN A 104 8.72 3.16 -7.44
N VAL A 105 7.99 4.08 -6.81
CA VAL A 105 7.66 5.37 -7.40
C VAL A 105 8.84 6.34 -7.23
N SER A 106 9.25 6.94 -8.33
CA SER A 106 10.26 8.00 -8.37
C SER A 106 9.60 9.38 -8.23
N TYR A 107 10.01 10.13 -7.21
CA TYR A 107 9.47 11.44 -6.91
C TYR A 107 10.25 12.56 -7.61
N LYS A 108 9.56 13.39 -8.40
CA LYS A 108 10.19 14.42 -9.25
C LYS A 108 9.58 15.80 -9.04
N ARG A 109 10.41 16.84 -9.15
CA ARG A 109 9.97 18.23 -9.31
C ARG A 109 9.53 18.48 -10.74
N ILE A 110 8.65 19.47 -10.95
CA ILE A 110 8.19 19.87 -12.29
C ILE A 110 9.37 20.23 -13.19
N LYS A 111 10.34 20.99 -12.67
CA LYS A 111 11.56 21.35 -13.43
C LYS A 111 12.32 20.12 -13.92
N GLN A 112 12.48 19.09 -13.08
CA GLN A 112 13.17 17.86 -13.46
C GLN A 112 12.47 17.11 -14.61
N ILE A 113 11.12 17.09 -14.60
CA ILE A 113 10.33 16.48 -15.68
C ILE A 113 10.41 17.31 -16.96
N LYS A 114 10.49 18.64 -16.86
CA LYS A 114 10.65 19.53 -18.03
C LYS A 114 12.03 19.36 -18.67
N ASP A 115 13.08 19.36 -17.84
CA ASP A 115 14.47 19.28 -18.29
C ASP A 115 14.82 17.86 -18.79
N SER A 116 14.21 16.83 -18.20
CA SER A 116 14.38 15.43 -18.59
C SER A 116 13.04 14.69 -18.52
N PRO A 117 12.26 14.70 -19.61
CA PRO A 117 10.97 14.03 -19.66
C PRO A 117 11.08 12.51 -19.44
N PRO A 118 10.17 11.91 -18.66
CA PRO A 118 10.16 10.47 -18.45
C PRO A 118 9.81 9.73 -19.74
N THR A 119 10.37 8.54 -19.89
CA THR A 119 9.92 7.58 -20.91
C THR A 119 8.50 7.12 -20.62
N ILE A 120 7.80 6.60 -21.65
CA ILE A 120 6.45 6.07 -21.47
C ILE A 120 6.43 4.96 -20.39
N SER A 121 7.44 4.10 -20.33
CA SER A 121 7.54 3.04 -19.31
C SER A 121 7.69 3.53 -17.88
N GLU A 122 8.23 4.74 -17.67
CA GLU A 122 8.42 5.33 -16.35
C GLU A 122 7.17 6.07 -15.86
N MET A 123 6.28 6.50 -16.75
CA MET A 123 5.09 7.29 -16.41
C MET A 123 4.26 6.70 -15.26
N PRO A 124 4.02 5.36 -15.17
CA PRO A 124 3.24 4.78 -14.08
C PRO A 124 3.96 4.79 -12.73
N PHE A 125 5.24 5.12 -12.69
CA PHE A 125 6.10 5.01 -11.52
C PHE A 125 6.78 6.34 -11.21
N ILE A 126 6.12 7.46 -11.54
CA ILE A 126 6.56 8.79 -11.14
C ILE A 126 5.45 9.54 -10.43
N LYS A 127 5.83 10.37 -9.47
CA LYS A 127 4.90 11.23 -8.73
C LYS A 127 5.56 12.56 -8.39
N ARG A 128 4.75 13.58 -8.07
CA ARG A 128 5.30 14.89 -7.69
C ARG A 128 6.08 14.79 -6.37
N LEU A 129 7.20 15.51 -6.29
CA LEU A 129 8.09 15.50 -5.12
C LEU A 129 7.39 15.70 -3.76
N PRO A 130 6.34 16.54 -3.62
CA PRO A 130 5.65 16.69 -2.33
C PRO A 130 5.06 15.40 -1.74
N TYR A 131 4.82 14.36 -2.56
CA TYR A 131 4.33 13.07 -2.10
C TYR A 131 5.45 12.08 -1.69
N GLN A 132 6.72 12.50 -1.68
CA GLN A 132 7.88 11.62 -1.43
C GLN A 132 7.84 10.87 -0.10
N ASP A 133 7.08 11.39 0.86
CA ASP A 133 6.90 10.78 2.17
C ASP A 133 6.03 9.53 2.15
N GLU A 134 5.33 9.25 1.05
CA GLU A 134 4.57 8.02 0.86
C GLU A 134 5.47 6.82 0.56
N LYS A 135 6.68 7.01 -0.01
CA LYS A 135 7.59 5.91 -0.44
C LYS A 135 6.84 4.76 -1.12
N GLU A 136 6.06 5.14 -2.11
CA GLU A 136 5.09 4.26 -2.76
C GLU A 136 5.79 3.19 -3.60
N PHE A 137 5.28 1.97 -3.51
CA PHE A 137 5.58 0.88 -4.41
C PHE A 137 4.29 0.47 -5.11
N ARG A 138 4.32 0.33 -6.43
CA ARG A 138 3.13 0.14 -7.25
C ARG A 138 3.21 -1.18 -8.00
N ILE A 139 2.10 -1.89 -8.04
CA ILE A 139 1.84 -2.98 -8.98
C ILE A 139 0.80 -2.48 -9.96
N ILE A 140 1.05 -2.64 -11.26
CA ILE A 140 0.10 -2.33 -12.32
C ILE A 140 -0.16 -3.57 -13.18
N TYR A 141 -1.33 -3.60 -13.81
CA TYR A 141 -1.69 -4.58 -14.84
C TYR A 141 -2.15 -3.83 -16.09
N GLU A 142 -1.59 -4.21 -17.24
CA GLU A 142 -1.90 -3.64 -18.54
C GLU A 142 -2.43 -4.69 -19.51
N HIS A 143 -3.40 -4.31 -20.34
CA HIS A 143 -3.91 -5.18 -21.40
C HIS A 143 -4.41 -4.39 -22.61
N LYS A 144 -4.09 -4.86 -23.81
CA LYS A 144 -4.39 -4.18 -25.08
C LYS A 144 -5.77 -4.48 -25.68
N ILE A 145 -6.35 -5.64 -25.39
CA ILE A 145 -7.53 -6.13 -26.11
C ILE A 145 -8.79 -6.01 -25.25
N THR A 146 -8.83 -6.72 -24.12
CA THR A 146 -9.98 -6.72 -23.23
C THR A 146 -10.04 -5.48 -22.34
N ILE A 147 -11.25 -5.00 -22.07
CA ILE A 147 -11.57 -4.04 -21.01
C ILE A 147 -11.84 -4.83 -19.72
N LYS A 148 -11.21 -4.45 -18.62
CA LYS A 148 -11.43 -5.02 -17.28
C LYS A 148 -11.50 -3.90 -16.26
N ASN A 149 -12.45 -3.98 -15.34
CA ASN A 149 -12.62 -3.01 -14.25
C ASN A 149 -11.77 -3.36 -13.01
N HIS A 150 -11.33 -4.60 -12.92
CA HIS A 150 -10.45 -5.08 -11.86
C HIS A 150 -9.61 -6.26 -12.34
N LYS A 151 -8.54 -6.55 -11.60
CA LYS A 151 -7.69 -7.72 -11.81
C LYS A 151 -7.35 -8.29 -10.44
N GLN A 152 -7.75 -9.53 -10.22
CA GLN A 152 -7.38 -10.30 -9.04
C GLN A 152 -6.09 -11.05 -9.32
N ILE A 153 -5.19 -11.02 -8.33
CA ILE A 153 -3.95 -11.79 -8.31
C ILE A 153 -4.01 -12.66 -7.07
N SER A 154 -4.06 -13.98 -7.28
CA SER A 154 -3.98 -14.95 -6.19
C SER A 154 -2.62 -14.86 -5.51
N ILE A 155 -2.64 -14.86 -4.18
CA ILE A 155 -1.47 -14.88 -3.30
C ILE A 155 -1.66 -15.98 -2.27
N LYS A 156 -0.61 -16.39 -1.58
CA LYS A 156 -0.76 -17.20 -0.37
C LYS A 156 -0.71 -16.32 0.87
N LEU A 157 -1.36 -16.77 1.93
CA LEU A 157 -1.39 -16.07 3.22
C LEU A 157 -0.01 -16.02 3.89
N ASP A 158 0.91 -16.94 3.55
CA ASP A 158 2.31 -16.92 4.01
C ASP A 158 3.05 -15.62 3.66
N SER A 159 2.67 -14.98 2.55
CA SER A 159 3.18 -13.69 2.11
C SER A 159 2.76 -12.51 3.01
N ILE A 160 1.82 -12.73 3.94
CA ILE A 160 1.39 -11.74 4.94
C ILE A 160 2.15 -11.99 6.24
N GLU A 161 2.96 -11.01 6.63
CA GLU A 161 3.70 -11.03 7.89
C GLU A 161 2.77 -10.80 9.10
N LYS A 162 1.94 -9.76 9.01
CA LYS A 162 1.04 -9.35 10.08
C LYS A 162 -0.02 -8.38 9.59
N ILE A 163 -1.05 -8.22 10.40
CA ILE A 163 -2.09 -7.20 10.26
C ILE A 163 -2.00 -6.25 11.45
N THR A 164 -2.02 -4.95 11.17
CA THR A 164 -2.08 -3.91 12.21
C THR A 164 -3.43 -3.21 12.12
N LEU A 165 -4.13 -3.07 13.24
CA LEU A 165 -5.39 -2.33 13.36
C LEU A 165 -5.11 -0.84 13.54
N SER A 166 -6.03 -0.03 13.03
CA SER A 166 -6.02 1.43 13.12
C SER A 166 -5.82 1.93 14.56
N PRO A 167 -5.10 3.05 14.75
CA PRO A 167 -5.00 3.66 16.06
C PRO A 167 -6.36 4.16 16.58
N TRP A 168 -7.31 4.41 15.66
CA TRP A 168 -8.67 4.86 15.98
C TRP A 168 -9.67 3.71 16.16
N THR A 169 -9.24 2.45 16.10
CA THR A 169 -10.10 1.31 16.47
C THR A 169 -10.43 1.39 17.97
N PRO A 170 -11.72 1.47 18.37
CA PRO A 170 -12.13 1.49 19.77
C PRO A 170 -11.62 0.27 20.53
N GLU A 171 -11.20 0.45 21.78
CA GLU A 171 -10.64 -0.63 22.62
C GLU A 171 -11.56 -1.85 22.69
N GLN A 172 -12.86 -1.61 22.86
CA GLN A 172 -13.90 -2.64 22.94
C GLN A 172 -14.03 -3.47 21.66
N LEU A 173 -13.60 -2.94 20.50
CA LEU A 173 -13.68 -3.62 19.21
C LEU A 173 -12.41 -4.38 18.83
N ILE A 174 -11.29 -4.18 19.54
CA ILE A 174 -10.01 -4.82 19.21
C ILE A 174 -10.13 -6.34 19.27
N GLN A 175 -10.65 -6.89 20.37
CA GLN A 175 -10.74 -8.34 20.55
C GLN A 175 -11.72 -8.99 19.57
N PRO A 176 -12.95 -8.45 19.38
CA PRO A 176 -13.85 -8.95 18.33
C PRO A 176 -13.24 -8.95 16.94
N VAL A 177 -12.58 -7.86 16.52
CA VAL A 177 -11.94 -7.77 15.19
C VAL A 177 -10.78 -8.75 15.07
N ARG A 178 -9.94 -8.88 16.10
CA ARG A 178 -8.85 -9.87 16.14
C ARG A 178 -9.38 -11.28 16.00
N GLN A 179 -10.45 -11.63 16.72
CA GLN A 179 -11.05 -12.96 16.64
C GLN A 179 -11.66 -13.23 15.25
N ALA A 180 -12.34 -12.23 14.67
CA ALA A 180 -12.90 -12.35 13.33
C ALA A 180 -11.81 -12.63 12.27
N ILE A 181 -10.66 -11.96 12.35
CA ILE A 181 -9.51 -12.21 11.48
C ILE A 181 -8.93 -13.60 11.75
N LYS A 182 -8.74 -13.96 13.03
CA LYS A 182 -8.15 -15.25 13.44
C LYS A 182 -8.98 -16.45 12.99
N ASN A 183 -10.31 -16.31 12.92
CA ASN A 183 -11.21 -17.35 12.42
C ASN A 183 -11.02 -17.63 10.91
N ILE A 184 -10.39 -16.71 10.17
CA ILE A 184 -10.14 -16.85 8.72
C ILE A 184 -8.69 -17.28 8.48
N ALA A 185 -7.74 -16.70 9.22
CA ALA A 185 -6.32 -16.91 9.02
C ALA A 185 -5.53 -16.79 10.32
N ASP A 186 -4.58 -17.71 10.54
CA ASP A 186 -3.64 -17.65 11.67
C ASP A 186 -2.48 -16.69 11.36
N ILE A 187 -2.78 -15.39 11.43
CA ILE A 187 -1.84 -14.29 11.16
C ILE A 187 -1.79 -13.38 12.40
N PRO A 188 -0.60 -12.89 12.82
CA PRO A 188 -0.50 -11.93 13.92
C PRO A 188 -1.34 -10.66 13.67
N VAL A 189 -2.22 -10.33 14.63
CA VAL A 189 -3.04 -9.10 14.59
C VAL A 189 -2.75 -8.21 15.80
N LEU A 190 -2.16 -7.05 15.54
CA LEU A 190 -1.74 -6.07 16.55
C LEU A 190 -2.54 -4.77 16.41
N LYS A 191 -2.70 -4.01 17.49
CA LYS A 191 -3.10 -2.60 17.40
C LYS A 191 -1.85 -1.75 17.43
N THR A 192 -1.80 -0.72 16.59
CA THR A 192 -0.68 0.24 16.63
C THR A 192 -0.72 1.13 17.87
N THR A 193 0.46 1.45 18.40
CA THR A 193 0.64 2.42 19.50
C THR A 193 0.99 3.82 18.98
N LEU A 194 0.80 4.10 17.69
CA LEU A 194 1.30 5.32 17.04
C LEU A 194 0.83 6.62 17.71
N LEU A 195 -0.44 6.69 18.13
CA LEU A 195 -1.00 7.89 18.77
C LEU A 195 -0.69 7.97 20.27
N SER A 196 -0.43 6.82 20.90
CA SER A 196 -0.28 6.71 22.34
C SER A 196 0.60 5.51 22.65
N ASN A 197 1.87 5.80 22.97
CA ASN A 197 2.84 4.80 23.33
C ASN A 197 3.26 4.98 24.79
N GLU A 198 2.96 4.00 25.64
CA GLU A 198 3.20 4.08 27.08
C GLU A 198 4.70 4.12 27.42
N GLN A 199 5.55 3.46 26.64
CA GLN A 199 7.00 3.54 26.85
C GLN A 199 7.50 4.97 26.64
N TRP A 200 7.03 5.65 25.58
CA TRP A 200 7.36 7.04 25.30
C TRP A 200 6.89 7.98 26.42
N LYS A 201 5.64 7.82 26.90
CA LYS A 201 5.10 8.61 28.01
C LYS A 201 5.88 8.38 29.31
N ASN A 202 6.23 7.14 29.61
CA ASN A 202 6.99 6.79 30.81
C ASN A 202 8.38 7.41 30.83
N ILE A 203 9.06 7.52 29.66
CA ILE A 203 10.32 8.27 29.56
C ILE A 203 10.12 9.73 29.95
N GLY A 204 9.04 10.37 29.47
CA GLY A 204 8.70 11.75 29.84
C GLY A 204 8.53 11.95 31.35
N ASN A 205 7.89 11.00 32.02
CA ASN A 205 7.72 11.03 33.48
C ASN A 205 9.04 10.90 34.27
N GLN A 206 10.10 10.40 33.65
CA GLN A 206 11.41 10.20 34.28
C GLN A 206 12.37 11.38 34.07
N ILE A 207 12.01 12.37 33.25
CA ILE A 207 12.82 13.57 33.04
C ILE A 207 12.74 14.43 34.29
N LYS A 208 13.89 14.61 34.97
CA LYS A 208 13.99 15.47 36.15
C LYS A 208 13.77 16.93 35.75
N SER A 209 13.08 17.68 36.61
CA SER A 209 13.02 19.14 36.52
C SER A 209 14.43 19.73 36.61
N VAL A 210 14.71 20.74 35.80
CA VAL A 210 15.92 21.58 35.88
C VAL A 210 15.75 22.61 36.99
#